data_AF-A0A447THD7-F1
#
_entry.id   AF-A0A447THD7-F1
#
_cell.length_a   1.000
_cell.length_b   1.000
_cell.length_c   1.000
_cell.angle_alpha   90.00
_cell.angle_beta   90.00
_cell.angle_gamma   90.00
#
_symmetry.space_group_name_H-M   'P 1'
#
loop_
_entity.id
_entity.type
_entity.pdbx_description
1 polymer ?
#
loop_
_entity_poly.entity_id
_entity_poly.type
_entity_poly.pdbx_seq_one_letter_code
_entity_poly.pdbx_strand_id
1 'polypeptide(L)'
;MLRLVADSPLHLPRGEYLAAWRRGEISAAALETALSETGWSGGAQAWLDAEPRDVDPVPSPRLLAACHREAAGPLGAQSWTDVVIQQISQYCAAWFDRDQANWHLDHERGFYAAWLEQMRHPYGLSALPERREQLRLRAERLPGDAEAMLAAGLAQLQAEPEWLKPWLQALLMRNNGWAAWCAYLGWQAGLKGETDGHLRQLLAIQMAWECLLDDGARGPDSAWAAWRRDWGLRRHGRADARALIWQRAHELSLHAPLAQALCRESAAEDGTRPAMQAVFCIDVRSEPLRRALEQTVPDSRTYGFAGFFGLPLAYRVPGSDVAQPRLPVLLAPGWEASAAPASKPSAARRGWRAFQRSPLSGFALVESAGLAKLAALAGRSKARGRQAALPQLDPG
;
A
#
# COMPACT_ATOMS: atom_id res chain seq x y z
N MET A 1 -1.09 -12.61 -12.26
CA MET A 1 -0.14 -12.45 -11.12
C MET A 1 -0.87 -12.31 -9.80
N LEU A 2 -1.62 -11.23 -9.55
CA LEU A 2 -2.38 -11.08 -8.29
C LEU A 2 -3.40 -12.22 -8.07
N ARG A 3 -4.05 -12.71 -9.13
CA ARG A 3 -4.88 -13.93 -9.08
C ARG A 3 -4.13 -15.19 -8.65
N LEU A 4 -2.82 -15.27 -8.92
CA LEU A 4 -2.00 -16.45 -8.59
C LEU A 4 -1.53 -16.45 -7.13
N VAL A 5 -1.57 -15.29 -6.47
CA VAL A 5 -0.82 -15.04 -5.24
C VAL A 5 -1.69 -14.44 -4.12
N ALA A 6 -2.79 -13.77 -4.45
CA ALA A 6 -3.55 -12.94 -3.53
C ALA A 6 -5.08 -13.14 -3.64
N ASP A 7 -5.54 -14.23 -4.25
CA ASP A 7 -6.95 -14.60 -4.43
C ASP A 7 -7.85 -13.52 -5.03
N SER A 8 -7.25 -12.50 -5.63
CA SER A 8 -7.99 -11.44 -6.28
C SER A 8 -8.23 -11.82 -7.74
N PRO A 9 -9.48 -12.06 -8.17
CA PRO A 9 -9.78 -12.27 -9.58
C PRO A 9 -9.46 -11.03 -10.42
N LEU A 10 -9.36 -9.84 -9.80
CA LEU A 10 -9.23 -8.53 -10.44
C LEU A 10 -10.36 -8.18 -11.42
N HIS A 11 -11.44 -8.95 -11.41
CA HIS A 11 -12.65 -8.76 -12.19
C HIS A 11 -13.86 -9.03 -11.30
N LEU A 12 -15.03 -8.52 -11.70
CA LEU A 12 -16.29 -8.82 -11.01
C LEU A 12 -16.67 -10.29 -11.22
N PRO A 13 -17.48 -10.89 -10.35
CA PRO A 13 -18.08 -12.20 -10.60
C PRO A 13 -18.81 -12.24 -11.95
N ARG A 14 -18.74 -13.37 -12.66
CA ARG A 14 -19.40 -13.56 -13.96
C ARG A 14 -20.89 -13.17 -13.95
N GLY A 15 -21.59 -13.48 -12.85
CA GLY A 15 -23.00 -13.13 -12.69
C GLY A 15 -23.28 -11.63 -12.79
N GLU A 16 -22.36 -10.79 -12.33
CA GLU A 16 -22.48 -9.34 -12.41
C GLU A 16 -22.35 -8.84 -13.84
N TYR A 17 -21.39 -9.36 -14.62
CA TYR A 17 -21.26 -9.03 -16.04
C TYR A 17 -22.48 -9.47 -16.85
N LEU A 18 -23.00 -10.66 -16.60
CA LEU A 18 -24.23 -11.13 -17.26
C LEU A 18 -25.44 -10.27 -16.89
N ALA A 19 -25.53 -9.81 -15.65
CA ALA A 19 -26.59 -8.91 -15.23
C ALA A 19 -26.45 -7.53 -15.90
N ALA A 20 -25.24 -6.97 -15.98
CA ALA A 20 -24.96 -5.72 -16.68
C ALA A 20 -25.27 -5.81 -18.18
N TRP A 21 -24.92 -6.93 -18.83
CA TRP A 21 -25.33 -7.22 -20.21
C TRP A 21 -26.85 -7.22 -20.39
N ARG A 22 -27.58 -7.93 -19.53
CA ARG A 22 -29.06 -7.98 -19.59
C ARG A 22 -29.71 -6.62 -19.36
N ARG A 23 -29.09 -5.75 -18.55
CA ARG A 23 -29.54 -4.37 -18.34
C ARG A 23 -29.15 -3.41 -19.47
N GLY A 24 -28.35 -3.85 -20.43
CA GLY A 24 -27.83 -3.02 -21.52
C GLY A 24 -26.69 -2.08 -21.10
N GLU A 25 -26.14 -2.23 -19.90
CA GLU A 25 -24.96 -1.48 -19.44
C GLU A 25 -23.69 -1.91 -20.20
N ILE A 26 -23.63 -3.18 -20.62
CA ILE A 26 -22.63 -3.66 -21.56
C ILE A 26 -23.29 -3.71 -22.95
N SER A 27 -22.78 -2.90 -23.87
CA SER A 27 -23.30 -2.84 -25.25
C SER A 27 -22.75 -3.96 -26.13
N ALA A 28 -23.53 -4.39 -27.12
CA ALA A 28 -23.09 -5.39 -28.10
C ALA A 28 -21.83 -4.93 -28.86
N ALA A 29 -21.77 -3.67 -29.26
CA ALA A 29 -20.62 -3.09 -29.95
C ALA A 29 -19.35 -3.14 -29.09
N ALA A 30 -19.46 -2.88 -27.79
CA ALA A 30 -18.32 -2.98 -26.88
C ALA A 30 -17.87 -4.43 -26.67
N LEU A 31 -18.81 -5.39 -26.60
CA LEU A 31 -18.48 -6.80 -26.52
C LEU A 31 -17.77 -7.29 -27.80
N GLU A 32 -18.24 -6.89 -28.98
CA GLU A 32 -17.55 -7.20 -30.23
C GLU A 32 -16.14 -6.60 -30.30
N THR A 33 -15.99 -5.35 -29.87
CA THR A 33 -14.68 -4.68 -29.80
C THR A 33 -13.74 -5.45 -28.88
N ALA A 34 -14.16 -5.76 -27.65
CA ALA A 34 -13.37 -6.54 -26.70
C ALA A 34 -13.00 -7.94 -27.24
N LEU A 35 -13.90 -8.59 -27.97
CA LEU A 35 -13.62 -9.88 -28.61
C LEU A 35 -12.58 -9.75 -29.72
N SER A 36 -12.71 -8.76 -30.59
CA SER A 36 -11.75 -8.50 -31.67
C SER A 36 -10.34 -8.21 -31.15
N GLU A 37 -10.21 -7.52 -30.01
CA GLU A 37 -8.92 -7.27 -29.33
C GLU A 37 -8.22 -8.58 -28.92
N THR A 38 -8.96 -9.68 -28.76
CA THR A 38 -8.41 -11.02 -28.45
C THR A 38 -8.14 -11.89 -29.70
N GLY A 39 -8.46 -11.39 -30.90
CA GLY A 39 -8.39 -12.15 -32.15
C GLY A 39 -9.58 -13.07 -32.41
N TRP A 40 -10.68 -12.94 -31.67
CA TRP A 40 -11.91 -13.69 -31.93
C TRP A 40 -12.67 -13.13 -33.14
N SER A 41 -13.02 -13.99 -34.10
CA SER A 41 -13.71 -13.62 -35.34
C SER A 41 -15.15 -14.14 -35.46
N GLY A 42 -15.61 -14.96 -34.52
CA GLY A 42 -16.96 -15.58 -34.56
C GLY A 42 -18.12 -14.65 -34.22
N GLY A 43 -17.86 -13.38 -33.89
CA GLY A 43 -18.86 -12.42 -33.43
C GLY A 43 -19.33 -12.63 -31.98
N ALA A 44 -20.07 -11.66 -31.44
CA ALA A 44 -20.52 -11.69 -30.04
C ALA A 44 -21.53 -12.81 -29.76
N GLN A 45 -22.48 -13.05 -30.66
CA GLN A 45 -23.53 -14.06 -30.45
C GLN A 45 -22.94 -15.47 -30.36
N ALA A 46 -22.09 -15.87 -31.30
CA ALA A 46 -21.43 -17.18 -31.25
C ALA A 46 -20.55 -17.35 -30.01
N TRP A 47 -19.92 -16.25 -29.53
CA TRP A 47 -19.16 -16.30 -28.29
C TRP A 47 -20.05 -16.48 -27.06
N LEU A 48 -21.21 -15.82 -27.01
CA LEU A 48 -22.21 -15.96 -25.94
C LEU A 48 -22.79 -17.37 -25.89
N ASP A 49 -23.08 -17.94 -27.06
CA ASP A 49 -23.64 -19.27 -27.23
C ASP A 49 -22.62 -20.39 -26.93
N ALA A 50 -21.33 -20.11 -27.07
CA ALA A 50 -20.29 -21.04 -26.68
C ALA A 50 -20.33 -21.31 -25.16
N GLU A 51 -20.40 -22.59 -24.78
CA GLU A 51 -20.43 -22.99 -23.38
C GLU A 51 -19.24 -22.39 -22.63
N PRO A 52 -19.48 -21.75 -21.47
CA PRO A 52 -18.41 -21.35 -20.59
C PRO A 52 -17.67 -22.63 -20.19
N ARG A 53 -16.37 -22.70 -20.45
CA ARG A 53 -15.54 -23.63 -19.69
C ARG A 53 -15.58 -23.15 -18.26
N ASP A 54 -16.28 -23.85 -17.38
CA ASP A 54 -16.19 -23.61 -15.96
C ASP A 54 -14.73 -23.83 -15.57
N VAL A 55 -14.05 -22.72 -15.27
CA VAL A 55 -12.76 -22.76 -14.62
C VAL A 55 -13.07 -22.55 -13.16
N ASP A 56 -13.14 -23.65 -12.41
CA ASP A 56 -13.26 -23.55 -10.95
C ASP A 56 -12.19 -22.58 -10.44
N PRO A 57 -12.57 -21.59 -9.61
CA PRO A 57 -11.61 -20.69 -9.03
C PRO A 57 -10.68 -21.50 -8.12
N VAL A 58 -9.50 -21.83 -8.64
CA VAL A 58 -8.44 -22.44 -7.82
C VAL A 58 -8.05 -21.40 -6.75
N PRO A 59 -8.16 -21.71 -5.44
CA PRO A 59 -7.71 -20.83 -4.36
C PRO A 59 -6.21 -20.57 -4.44
N SER A 60 -5.73 -19.48 -3.86
CA SER A 60 -4.32 -19.11 -3.91
C SER A 60 -3.52 -20.12 -3.12
N PRO A 61 -2.37 -20.54 -3.68
CA PRO A 61 -1.55 -21.52 -3.03
C PRO A 61 -1.10 -20.97 -1.68
N ARG A 62 -1.20 -21.81 -0.66
CA ARG A 62 -0.85 -21.44 0.70
C ARG A 62 0.67 -21.35 0.83
N LEU A 63 1.13 -20.43 1.67
CA LEU A 63 2.51 -20.45 2.18
C LEU A 63 2.66 -21.57 3.21
N LEU A 64 3.90 -21.96 3.54
CA LEU A 64 4.16 -23.05 4.46
C LEU A 64 3.51 -22.77 5.83
N ALA A 65 3.55 -21.52 6.30
CA ALA A 65 2.91 -21.08 7.54
C ALA A 65 1.42 -21.45 7.63
N ALA A 66 0.69 -21.39 6.52
CA ALA A 66 -0.74 -21.74 6.46
C ALA A 66 -1.00 -23.26 6.33
N CYS A 67 0.06 -24.06 6.12
CA CYS A 67 -0.02 -25.52 6.11
C CYS A 67 0.14 -26.13 7.52
N HIS A 68 0.65 -25.36 8.48
CA HIS A 68 0.69 -25.76 9.89
C HIS A 68 -0.70 -25.63 10.52
N ARG A 69 -1.16 -26.70 11.17
CA ARG A 69 -2.48 -26.76 11.83
C ARG A 69 -2.42 -26.42 13.32
N GLU A 70 -1.23 -26.36 13.89
CA GLU A 70 -1.04 -25.97 15.29
C GLU A 70 -1.32 -24.47 15.49
N ALA A 71 -1.86 -24.13 16.65
CA ALA A 71 -2.10 -22.74 17.02
C ALA A 71 -0.82 -22.06 17.52
N ALA A 72 -0.71 -20.76 17.25
CA ALA A 72 0.46 -19.94 17.53
C ALA A 72 0.10 -18.68 18.36
N GLY A 73 1.12 -17.90 18.69
CA GLY A 73 0.99 -16.66 19.44
C GLY A 73 0.87 -16.85 20.96
N PRO A 74 0.78 -15.76 21.74
CA PRO A 74 0.91 -15.77 23.21
C PRO A 74 -0.20 -16.56 23.92
N LEU A 75 -1.36 -16.70 23.28
CA LEU A 75 -2.55 -17.37 23.80
C LEU A 75 -2.90 -18.65 23.03
N GLY A 76 -2.10 -19.06 22.05
CA GLY A 76 -2.41 -20.23 21.21
C GLY A 76 -3.74 -20.08 20.46
N ALA A 77 -4.09 -18.85 20.07
CA ALA A 77 -5.37 -18.52 19.44
C ALA A 77 -5.20 -17.98 18.00
N GLN A 78 -3.96 -17.85 17.53
CA GLN A 78 -3.65 -17.31 16.21
C GLN A 78 -3.15 -18.40 15.27
N SER A 79 -3.26 -18.17 13.97
CA SER A 79 -2.54 -18.99 13.00
C SER A 79 -1.07 -18.57 12.94
N TRP A 80 -0.18 -19.46 12.48
CA TRP A 80 1.20 -19.06 12.16
C TRP A 80 1.27 -17.96 11.10
N THR A 81 0.30 -17.90 10.18
CA THR A 81 0.22 -16.83 9.20
C THR A 81 0.08 -15.46 9.86
N ASP A 82 -0.81 -15.34 10.85
CA ASP A 82 -1.04 -14.08 11.57
C ASP A 82 0.17 -13.67 12.41
N VAL A 83 0.78 -14.63 13.11
CA VAL A 83 1.97 -14.38 13.93
C VAL A 83 3.13 -13.86 13.07
N VAL A 84 3.36 -14.47 11.90
CA VAL A 84 4.41 -14.03 10.98
C VAL A 84 4.10 -12.65 10.42
N ILE A 85 2.86 -12.40 9.97
CA ILE A 85 2.44 -11.08 9.47
C ILE A 85 2.65 -10.01 10.55
N GLN A 86 2.23 -10.28 11.78
CA GLN A 86 2.33 -9.35 12.89
C GLN A 86 3.78 -9.09 13.28
N GLN A 87 4.61 -10.13 13.43
CA GLN A 87 6.01 -9.98 13.83
C GLN A 87 6.81 -9.18 12.81
N ILE A 88 6.67 -9.50 11.51
CA ILE A 88 7.34 -8.75 10.44
C ILE A 88 6.84 -7.31 10.40
N SER A 89 5.53 -7.09 10.59
CA SER A 89 4.96 -5.74 10.56
C SER A 89 5.43 -4.87 11.72
N GLN A 90 5.51 -5.44 12.92
CA GLN A 90 6.04 -4.76 14.11
C GLN A 90 7.52 -4.43 13.93
N TYR A 91 8.30 -5.37 13.41
CA TYR A 91 9.71 -5.15 13.11
C TYR A 91 9.90 -4.02 12.07
N CYS A 92 9.16 -4.07 10.96
CA CYS A 92 9.23 -3.03 9.93
C CYS A 92 8.78 -1.67 10.47
N ALA A 93 7.72 -1.62 11.29
CA ALA A 93 7.28 -0.40 11.94
C ALA A 93 8.38 0.20 12.83
N ALA A 94 9.03 -0.62 13.65
CA ALA A 94 10.13 -0.18 14.50
C ALA A 94 11.39 0.23 13.71
N TRP A 95 11.69 -0.45 12.60
CA TRP A 95 12.86 -0.14 11.76
C TRP A 95 12.68 1.12 10.93
N PHE A 96 11.50 1.32 10.32
CA PHE A 96 11.25 2.48 9.46
C PHE A 96 10.76 3.71 10.22
N ASP A 97 10.56 3.61 11.55
CA ASP A 97 10.24 4.76 12.39
C ASP A 97 11.48 5.63 12.62
N ARG A 98 11.45 6.84 12.05
CA ARG A 98 12.53 7.81 12.14
C ARG A 98 12.36 8.83 13.27
N ASP A 99 11.13 9.06 13.76
CA ASP A 99 10.82 10.28 14.50
C ASP A 99 9.72 10.15 15.59
N GLN A 100 9.01 9.02 15.67
CA GLN A 100 7.87 8.87 16.59
C GLN A 100 8.27 8.24 17.91
N ALA A 101 8.99 7.12 17.88
CA ALA A 101 9.52 6.48 19.08
C ALA A 101 10.76 7.21 19.59
N ASN A 102 10.94 7.23 20.91
CA ASN A 102 12.19 7.69 21.52
C ASN A 102 13.28 6.60 21.50
N TRP A 103 12.89 5.35 21.21
CA TRP A 103 13.74 4.17 21.24
C TRP A 103 13.76 3.60 19.83
N HIS A 104 14.95 3.52 19.24
CA HIS A 104 15.15 3.04 17.87
C HIS A 104 15.91 1.73 17.88
N LEU A 105 15.72 0.93 16.82
CA LEU A 105 16.53 -0.25 16.59
C LEU A 105 17.95 0.15 16.20
N ASP A 106 18.91 -0.71 16.53
CA ASP A 106 20.27 -0.57 16.04
C ASP A 106 20.31 -0.86 14.53
N HIS A 107 20.75 0.14 13.76
CA HIS A 107 20.84 0.07 12.30
C HIS A 107 22.22 -0.38 11.79
N GLU A 108 23.24 -0.49 12.65
CA GLU A 108 24.62 -0.77 12.23
C GLU A 108 24.78 -2.14 11.56
N ARG A 109 23.98 -3.13 12.00
CA ARG A 109 24.04 -4.51 11.49
C ARG A 109 23.31 -4.72 10.17
N GLY A 110 22.51 -3.74 9.72
CA GLY A 110 21.64 -3.87 8.55
C GLY A 110 20.29 -4.56 8.85
N PHE A 111 19.35 -4.41 7.93
CA PHE A 111 17.92 -4.74 8.13
C PHE A 111 17.70 -6.23 8.45
N TYR A 112 18.16 -7.15 7.60
CA TYR A 112 17.95 -8.58 7.87
C TYR A 112 18.66 -9.05 9.15
N ALA A 113 19.91 -8.65 9.37
CA ALA A 113 20.68 -9.12 10.53
C ALA A 113 20.11 -8.60 11.87
N ALA A 114 19.61 -7.36 11.89
CA ALA A 114 18.93 -6.81 13.05
C ALA A 114 17.60 -7.52 13.35
N TRP A 115 16.84 -7.93 12.33
CA TRP A 115 15.68 -8.79 12.50
C TRP A 115 16.06 -10.16 13.07
N LEU A 116 17.12 -10.78 12.54
CA LEU A 116 17.57 -12.10 12.98
C LEU A 116 17.99 -12.10 14.45
N GLU A 117 18.64 -11.03 14.91
CA GLU A 117 18.99 -10.85 16.33
C GLU A 117 17.74 -10.86 17.23
N GLN A 118 16.65 -10.20 16.81
CA GLN A 118 15.40 -10.22 17.56
C GLN A 118 14.78 -11.63 17.60
N MET A 119 14.92 -12.40 16.52
CA MET A 119 14.42 -13.77 16.47
C MET A 119 15.18 -14.73 17.40
N ARG A 120 16.36 -14.36 17.90
CA ARG A 120 17.06 -15.08 18.99
C ARG A 120 16.38 -14.87 20.36
N HIS A 121 15.37 -14.01 20.42
CA HIS A 121 14.54 -13.77 21.59
C HIS A 121 13.04 -13.85 21.23
N PRO A 122 12.50 -15.06 20.93
CA PRO A 122 11.17 -15.27 20.36
C PRO A 122 10.01 -15.10 21.36
N TYR A 123 10.00 -14.00 22.10
CA TYR A 123 8.92 -13.66 23.04
C TYR A 123 7.62 -13.41 22.29
N GLY A 124 6.52 -13.99 22.78
CA GLY A 124 5.19 -13.79 22.22
C GLY A 124 4.88 -14.53 20.90
N LEU A 125 5.81 -15.31 20.35
CA LEU A 125 5.58 -16.05 19.10
C LEU A 125 4.76 -17.34 19.30
N SER A 126 4.83 -17.94 20.48
CA SER A 126 4.06 -19.13 20.86
C SER A 126 3.84 -19.17 22.36
N ALA A 127 2.70 -19.70 22.79
CA ALA A 127 2.40 -19.97 24.20
C ALA A 127 3.28 -21.10 24.77
N LEU A 128 3.70 -22.05 23.93
CA LEU A 128 4.47 -23.23 24.32
C LEU A 128 5.96 -22.90 24.49
N PRO A 129 6.56 -23.09 25.68
CA PRO A 129 7.99 -22.81 25.91
C PRO A 129 8.93 -23.61 25.00
N GLU A 130 8.65 -24.89 24.80
CA GLU A 130 9.43 -25.80 23.96
C GLU A 130 9.47 -25.32 22.51
N ARG A 131 8.34 -24.84 21.98
CA ARG A 131 8.24 -24.30 20.62
C ARG A 131 9.03 -23.01 20.48
N ARG A 132 9.01 -22.13 21.49
CA ARG A 132 9.85 -20.92 21.51
C ARG A 132 11.33 -21.27 21.51
N GLU A 133 11.75 -22.25 22.32
CA GLU A 133 13.13 -22.70 22.35
C GLU A 133 13.57 -23.33 21.04
N GLN A 134 12.70 -24.14 20.41
CA GLN A 134 12.96 -24.69 19.09
C GLN A 134 13.15 -23.61 18.02
N LEU A 135 12.32 -22.57 18.03
CA LEU A 135 12.46 -21.43 17.12
C LEU A 135 13.76 -20.66 17.37
N ARG A 136 14.12 -20.46 18.65
CA ARG A 136 15.37 -19.83 19.05
C ARG A 136 16.58 -20.59 18.50
N LEU A 137 16.64 -21.90 18.73
CA LEU A 137 17.72 -22.78 18.26
C LEU A 137 17.79 -22.84 16.73
N ARG A 138 16.65 -22.76 16.04
CA ARG A 138 16.61 -22.67 14.57
C ARG A 138 17.12 -21.31 14.08
N ALA A 139 16.72 -20.21 14.72
CA ALA A 139 17.18 -18.86 14.39
C ALA A 139 18.70 -18.72 14.56
N GLU A 140 19.30 -19.37 15.56
CA GLU A 140 20.77 -19.40 15.73
C GLU A 140 21.53 -20.05 14.56
N ARG A 141 20.87 -20.93 13.80
CA ARG A 141 21.47 -21.64 12.67
C ARG A 141 21.26 -20.93 11.34
N LEU A 142 20.42 -19.90 11.30
CA LEU A 142 20.19 -19.15 10.06
C LEU A 142 21.42 -18.31 9.72
N PRO A 143 21.76 -18.16 8.42
CA PRO A 143 22.82 -17.25 7.99
C PRO A 143 22.55 -15.83 8.47
N GLY A 144 23.62 -15.10 8.85
CA GLY A 144 23.54 -13.71 9.29
C GLY A 144 23.40 -12.68 8.16
N ASP A 145 23.68 -13.09 6.92
CA ASP A 145 23.54 -12.27 5.72
C ASP A 145 22.26 -12.65 4.94
N ALA A 146 21.62 -11.65 4.33
CA ALA A 146 20.36 -11.82 3.62
C ALA A 146 20.50 -12.68 2.35
N GLU A 147 21.57 -12.52 1.58
CA GLU A 147 21.80 -13.30 0.36
C GLU A 147 22.10 -14.76 0.70
N ALA A 148 22.92 -14.98 1.72
CA ALA A 148 23.18 -16.31 2.25
C ALA A 148 21.88 -16.96 2.77
N MET A 149 21.00 -16.20 3.44
CA MET A 149 19.70 -16.70 3.88
C MET A 149 18.80 -17.09 2.71
N LEU A 150 18.74 -16.29 1.64
CA LEU A 150 17.99 -16.65 0.44
C LEU A 150 18.50 -17.96 -0.17
N ALA A 151 19.81 -18.12 -0.33
CA ALA A 151 20.40 -19.34 -0.86
C ALA A 151 20.12 -20.56 0.04
N ALA A 152 20.29 -20.42 1.35
CA ALA A 152 20.03 -21.47 2.32
C ALA A 152 18.55 -21.88 2.34
N GLY A 153 17.63 -20.91 2.27
CA GLY A 153 16.20 -21.18 2.28
C GLY A 153 15.72 -21.91 1.02
N LEU A 154 16.25 -21.55 -0.15
CA LEU A 154 16.00 -22.28 -1.39
C LEU A 154 16.48 -23.74 -1.29
N ALA A 155 17.67 -23.96 -0.72
CA ALA A 155 18.22 -25.30 -0.53
C ALA A 155 17.41 -26.14 0.48
N GLN A 156 16.97 -25.54 1.59
CA GLN A 156 16.21 -26.22 2.64
C GLN A 156 14.78 -26.58 2.19
N LEU A 157 14.08 -25.62 1.60
CA LEU A 157 12.66 -25.76 1.24
C LEU A 157 12.48 -26.49 -0.08
N GLN A 158 13.49 -26.52 -0.97
CA GLN A 158 13.46 -27.26 -2.23
C GLN A 158 12.26 -26.89 -3.12
N ALA A 159 12.02 -25.57 -3.26
CA ALA A 159 11.00 -25.05 -4.16
C ALA A 159 11.29 -25.43 -5.62
N GLU A 160 10.26 -25.77 -6.40
CA GLU A 160 10.48 -26.17 -7.80
C GLU A 160 10.63 -24.96 -8.73
N PRO A 161 11.46 -25.06 -9.79
CA PRO A 161 11.71 -23.96 -10.72
C PRO A 161 10.44 -23.36 -11.36
N GLU A 162 9.43 -24.20 -11.61
CA GLU A 162 8.19 -23.85 -12.32
C GLU A 162 7.37 -22.78 -11.58
N TRP A 163 7.39 -22.80 -10.25
CA TRP A 163 6.61 -21.90 -9.40
C TRP A 163 7.45 -21.09 -8.42
N LEU A 164 8.79 -21.16 -8.51
CA LEU A 164 9.74 -20.42 -7.69
C LEU A 164 9.43 -18.91 -7.67
N LYS A 165 9.35 -18.27 -8.84
CA LYS A 165 9.11 -16.82 -8.93
C LYS A 165 7.75 -16.40 -8.33
N PRO A 166 6.62 -17.03 -8.70
CA PRO A 166 5.33 -16.77 -8.06
C PRO A 166 5.34 -16.97 -6.53
N TRP A 167 6.06 -17.98 -6.03
CA TRP A 167 6.19 -18.22 -4.59
C TRP A 167 6.98 -17.12 -3.87
N LEU A 168 8.14 -16.70 -4.41
CA LEU A 168 8.89 -15.58 -3.85
C LEU A 168 8.07 -14.28 -3.83
N GLN A 169 7.21 -14.08 -4.84
CA GLN A 169 6.27 -12.97 -4.85
C GLN A 169 5.19 -13.13 -3.76
N ALA A 170 4.66 -14.33 -3.54
CA ALA A 170 3.70 -14.60 -2.47
C ALA A 170 4.27 -14.32 -1.08
N LEU A 171 5.55 -14.63 -0.86
CA LEU A 171 6.25 -14.27 0.36
C LEU A 171 6.24 -12.75 0.60
N LEU A 172 6.50 -11.93 -0.42
CA LEU A 172 6.43 -10.47 -0.29
C LEU A 172 5.00 -9.97 -0.08
N MET A 173 4.03 -10.58 -0.78
CA MET A 173 2.62 -10.20 -0.69
C MET A 173 2.01 -10.47 0.69
N ARG A 174 2.56 -11.42 1.48
CA ARG A 174 2.17 -11.65 2.88
C ARG A 174 2.16 -10.36 3.71
N ASN A 175 3.10 -9.44 3.44
CA ASN A 175 3.13 -8.10 4.03
C ASN A 175 3.18 -7.04 2.91
N ASN A 176 2.19 -7.05 2.00
CA ASN A 176 2.16 -6.19 0.81
C ASN A 176 2.47 -4.71 1.10
N GLY A 177 1.91 -4.13 2.17
CA GLY A 177 2.19 -2.72 2.53
C GLY A 177 3.69 -2.45 2.77
N TRP A 178 4.38 -3.34 3.48
CA TRP A 178 5.82 -3.21 3.73
C TRP A 178 6.67 -3.55 2.51
N ALA A 179 6.25 -4.53 1.70
CA ALA A 179 6.91 -4.81 0.43
C ALA A 179 6.81 -3.60 -0.53
N ALA A 180 5.64 -2.97 -0.61
CA ALA A 180 5.44 -1.76 -1.40
C ALA A 180 6.28 -0.59 -0.87
N TRP A 181 6.38 -0.43 0.45
CA TRP A 181 7.26 0.57 1.06
C TRP A 181 8.73 0.33 0.71
N CYS A 182 9.24 -0.89 0.85
CA CYS A 182 10.61 -1.23 0.47
C CYS A 182 10.87 -1.03 -1.04
N ALA A 183 9.89 -1.38 -1.89
CA ALA A 183 9.98 -1.12 -3.32
C ALA A 183 10.02 0.38 -3.63
N TYR A 184 9.25 1.18 -2.90
CA TYR A 184 9.27 2.64 -3.00
C TYR A 184 10.63 3.22 -2.59
N LEU A 185 11.28 2.69 -1.54
CA LEU A 185 12.63 3.11 -1.16
C LEU A 185 13.66 2.83 -2.27
N GLY A 186 13.63 1.65 -2.87
CA GLY A 186 14.48 1.32 -4.03
C GLY A 186 14.22 2.20 -5.24
N TRP A 187 12.95 2.52 -5.49
CA TRP A 187 12.59 3.43 -6.56
C TRP A 187 13.11 4.87 -6.30
N GLN A 188 12.99 5.37 -5.06
CA GLN A 188 13.53 6.67 -4.64
C GLN A 188 15.06 6.73 -4.72
N ALA A 189 15.75 5.67 -4.31
CA ALA A 189 17.20 5.57 -4.44
C ALA A 189 17.61 5.61 -5.91
N GLY A 190 16.92 4.87 -6.78
CA GLY A 190 17.17 4.84 -8.22
C GLY A 190 17.04 6.21 -8.89
N LEU A 191 16.09 7.05 -8.47
CA LEU A 191 15.98 8.43 -8.94
C LEU A 191 17.19 9.30 -8.61
N LYS A 192 17.97 8.93 -7.60
CA LYS A 192 19.21 9.61 -7.18
C LYS A 192 20.47 8.93 -7.71
N GLY A 193 20.32 7.84 -8.49
CA GLY A 193 21.45 7.00 -8.91
C GLY A 193 22.01 6.11 -7.81
N GLU A 194 21.28 5.97 -6.69
CA GLU A 194 21.62 5.12 -5.56
C GLU A 194 20.90 3.75 -5.67
N THR A 195 21.22 2.82 -4.77
CA THR A 195 20.52 1.53 -4.67
C THR A 195 20.01 1.32 -3.24
N ASP A 196 18.88 0.62 -3.12
CA ASP A 196 18.32 0.23 -1.82
C ASP A 196 18.04 -1.28 -1.82
N GLY A 197 18.52 -1.97 -0.79
CA GLY A 197 18.42 -3.43 -0.66
C GLY A 197 17.25 -3.92 0.21
N HIS A 198 16.41 -3.04 0.77
CA HIS A 198 15.43 -3.43 1.79
C HIS A 198 14.38 -4.41 1.27
N LEU A 199 13.98 -4.32 -0.01
CA LEU A 199 13.00 -5.25 -0.57
C LEU A 199 13.56 -6.69 -0.63
N ARG A 200 14.83 -6.82 -1.00
CA ARG A 200 15.51 -8.11 -1.08
C ARG A 200 15.80 -8.68 0.31
N GLN A 201 16.17 -7.83 1.26
CA GLN A 201 16.33 -8.21 2.66
C GLN A 201 14.98 -8.57 3.31
N LEU A 202 13.88 -7.90 2.96
CA LEU A 202 12.53 -8.29 3.39
C LEU A 202 12.16 -9.67 2.85
N LEU A 203 12.47 -9.96 1.58
CA LEU A 203 12.27 -11.30 1.03
C LEU A 203 13.06 -12.36 1.82
N ALA A 204 14.30 -12.05 2.23
CA ALA A 204 15.10 -12.92 3.08
C ALA A 204 14.44 -13.17 4.45
N ILE A 205 13.88 -12.14 5.09
CA ILE A 205 13.09 -12.26 6.33
C ILE A 205 11.87 -13.16 6.11
N GLN A 206 11.13 -12.94 5.01
CA GLN A 206 9.95 -13.74 4.70
C GLN A 206 10.30 -15.22 4.48
N MET A 207 11.42 -15.50 3.81
CA MET A 207 11.92 -16.85 3.57
C MET A 207 12.48 -17.50 4.84
N ALA A 208 13.19 -16.75 5.68
CA ALA A 208 13.68 -17.21 6.97
C ALA A 208 12.53 -17.73 7.84
N TRP A 209 11.38 -17.06 7.83
CA TRP A 209 10.18 -17.56 8.50
C TRP A 209 9.67 -18.91 7.98
N GLU A 210 9.70 -19.14 6.67
CA GLU A 210 9.36 -20.46 6.12
C GLU A 210 10.36 -21.53 6.61
N CYS A 211 11.66 -21.20 6.64
CA CYS A 211 12.69 -22.10 7.17
C CYS A 211 12.56 -22.38 8.67
N LEU A 212 12.14 -21.39 9.45
CA LEU A 212 11.91 -21.53 10.90
C LEU A 212 10.73 -22.48 11.18
N LEU A 213 9.69 -22.43 10.34
CA LEU A 213 8.49 -23.26 10.49
C LEU A 213 8.65 -24.66 9.91
N ASP A 214 9.49 -24.84 8.89
CA ASP A 214 9.84 -26.15 8.34
C ASP A 214 10.37 -27.10 9.43
N ASP A 215 9.68 -28.21 9.65
CA ASP A 215 10.01 -29.21 10.65
C ASP A 215 10.97 -30.30 10.15
N GLY A 216 11.32 -30.25 8.87
CA GLY A 216 12.16 -31.25 8.20
C GLY A 216 11.38 -32.51 7.77
N ALA A 217 10.09 -32.63 8.10
CA ALA A 217 9.30 -33.77 7.68
C ALA A 217 8.96 -33.66 6.19
N ARG A 218 9.20 -34.74 5.44
CA ARG A 218 8.96 -34.83 3.98
C ARG A 218 7.95 -35.91 3.59
N GLY A 219 7.31 -36.56 4.58
CA GLY A 219 6.25 -37.54 4.36
C GLY A 219 4.96 -36.92 3.79
N PRO A 220 4.02 -37.73 3.27
CA PRO A 220 2.82 -37.25 2.55
C PRO A 220 1.89 -36.37 3.40
N ASP A 221 1.93 -36.52 4.71
CA ASP A 221 1.10 -35.78 5.68
C ASP A 221 1.81 -34.55 6.27
N SER A 222 3.06 -34.26 5.86
CA SER A 222 3.78 -33.10 6.39
C SER A 222 3.25 -31.78 5.83
N ALA A 223 3.44 -30.69 6.58
CA ALA A 223 3.12 -29.34 6.13
C ALA A 223 3.88 -29.00 4.84
N TRP A 224 5.14 -29.44 4.72
CA TRP A 224 5.96 -29.28 3.52
C TRP A 224 5.37 -30.00 2.29
N ALA A 225 4.92 -31.25 2.44
CA ALA A 225 4.33 -31.99 1.33
C ALA A 225 2.97 -31.41 0.91
N ALA A 226 2.19 -30.90 1.87
CA ALA A 226 0.95 -30.17 1.58
C ALA A 226 1.22 -28.86 0.82
N TRP A 227 2.18 -28.06 1.28
CA TRP A 227 2.64 -26.84 0.62
C TRP A 227 3.09 -27.12 -0.82
N ARG A 228 4.01 -28.07 -1.01
CA ARG A 228 4.53 -28.42 -2.34
C ARG A 228 3.44 -28.89 -3.29
N ARG A 229 2.48 -29.68 -2.81
CA ARG A 229 1.32 -30.15 -3.60
C ARG A 229 0.44 -28.99 -4.06
N ASP A 230 0.15 -28.04 -3.16
CA ASP A 230 -0.68 -26.87 -3.45
C ASP A 230 -0.05 -26.01 -4.56
N TRP A 231 1.26 -25.79 -4.48
CA TRP A 231 2.03 -25.08 -5.51
C TRP A 231 2.19 -25.90 -6.81
N GLY A 232 2.32 -27.22 -6.74
CA GLY A 232 2.41 -28.10 -7.91
C GLY A 232 1.11 -28.18 -8.74
N LEU A 233 -0.05 -28.01 -8.10
CA LEU A 233 -1.35 -27.94 -8.79
C LEU A 233 -1.48 -26.69 -9.68
N ARG A 234 -0.68 -25.65 -9.45
CA ARG A 234 -0.80 -24.33 -10.09
C ARG A 234 -0.19 -24.21 -11.49
N ARG A 235 0.24 -25.30 -12.11
CA ARG A 235 0.84 -25.31 -13.48
C ARG A 235 0.05 -24.58 -14.58
N HIS A 236 -1.25 -24.28 -14.40
CA HIS A 236 -2.09 -23.68 -15.45
C HIS A 236 -3.12 -22.62 -14.99
N GLY A 237 -2.83 -21.85 -13.93
CA GLY A 237 -3.71 -20.75 -13.48
C GLY A 237 -3.80 -19.58 -14.48
N ARG A 238 -4.36 -19.80 -15.67
CA ARG A 238 -4.60 -18.75 -16.66
C ARG A 238 -5.68 -17.80 -16.11
N ALA A 239 -5.53 -16.50 -16.38
CA ALA A 239 -6.62 -15.56 -16.16
C ALA A 239 -7.88 -16.08 -16.88
N ASP A 240 -9.06 -15.86 -16.29
CA ASP A 240 -10.31 -16.27 -16.91
C ASP A 240 -10.49 -15.34 -18.10
N ALA A 241 -10.06 -15.80 -19.27
CA ALA A 241 -10.07 -15.02 -20.49
C ALA A 241 -11.48 -14.50 -20.78
N ARG A 242 -12.52 -15.27 -20.42
CA ARG A 242 -13.91 -14.88 -20.61
C ARG A 242 -14.29 -13.74 -19.67
N ALA A 243 -13.88 -13.79 -18.41
CA ALA A 243 -14.11 -12.70 -17.46
C ALA A 243 -13.35 -11.42 -17.84
N LEU A 244 -12.13 -11.53 -18.36
CA LEU A 244 -11.36 -10.37 -18.85
C LEU A 244 -12.02 -9.71 -20.08
N ILE A 245 -12.56 -10.51 -21.01
CA ILE A 245 -13.34 -9.98 -22.14
C ILE A 245 -14.59 -9.25 -21.63
N TRP A 246 -15.31 -9.83 -20.68
CA TRP A 246 -16.46 -9.17 -20.06
C TRP A 246 -16.09 -7.86 -19.37
N GLN A 247 -15.00 -7.86 -18.59
CA GLN A 247 -14.48 -6.66 -17.95
C GLN A 247 -14.18 -5.58 -18.98
N ARG A 248 -13.46 -5.94 -20.04
CA ARG A 248 -13.08 -5.03 -21.12
C ARG A 248 -14.31 -4.46 -21.84
N ALA A 249 -15.30 -5.29 -22.15
CA ALA A 249 -16.56 -4.85 -22.75
C ALA A 249 -17.33 -3.87 -21.85
N HIS A 250 -17.31 -4.10 -20.54
CA HIS A 250 -17.93 -3.21 -19.56
C HIS A 250 -17.21 -1.87 -19.47
N GLU A 251 -15.87 -1.87 -19.39
CA GLU A 251 -15.04 -0.66 -19.43
C GLU A 251 -15.28 0.16 -20.70
N LEU A 252 -15.33 -0.49 -21.87
CA LEU A 252 -15.62 0.17 -23.15
C LEU A 252 -17.01 0.80 -23.17
N SER A 253 -18.03 0.10 -22.65
CA SER A 253 -19.40 0.63 -22.58
C SER A 253 -19.53 1.81 -21.63
N LEU A 254 -18.79 1.77 -20.50
CA LEU A 254 -18.73 2.88 -19.54
C LEU A 254 -18.02 4.11 -20.12
N HIS A 255 -16.91 3.91 -20.84
CA HIS A 255 -16.10 5.01 -21.35
C HIS A 255 -16.63 5.63 -22.64
N ALA A 256 -17.36 4.88 -23.48
CA ALA A 256 -17.82 5.36 -24.78
C ALA A 256 -18.65 6.66 -24.71
N PRO A 257 -19.63 6.83 -23.80
CA PRO A 257 -20.37 8.08 -23.67
C PRO A 257 -19.47 9.25 -23.27
N LEU A 258 -18.52 9.03 -22.36
CA LEU A 258 -17.58 10.06 -21.92
C LEU A 258 -16.64 10.48 -23.05
N ALA A 259 -16.05 9.52 -23.76
CA ALA A 259 -15.19 9.79 -24.91
C ALA A 259 -15.95 10.56 -26.00
N GLN A 260 -17.20 10.18 -26.28
CA GLN A 260 -18.02 10.89 -27.26
C GLN A 260 -18.38 12.31 -26.79
N ALA A 261 -18.69 12.52 -25.52
CA ALA A 261 -18.94 13.84 -24.97
C ALA A 261 -17.70 14.74 -25.10
N LEU A 262 -16.52 14.23 -24.74
CA LEU A 262 -15.25 14.94 -24.87
C LEU A 262 -14.91 15.31 -26.32
N CYS A 263 -15.28 14.48 -27.30
CA CYS A 263 -15.07 14.79 -28.72
C CYS A 263 -16.10 15.77 -29.31
N ARG A 264 -17.28 15.93 -28.69
CA ARG A 264 -18.32 16.86 -29.17
C ARG A 264 -18.02 18.31 -28.79
N GLU A 265 -17.35 18.51 -27.67
CA GLU A 265 -17.02 19.83 -27.16
C GLU A 265 -15.75 20.35 -27.85
N SER A 266 -15.89 21.01 -29.00
CA SER A 266 -14.80 21.84 -29.50
C SER A 266 -14.71 23.06 -28.61
N ALA A 267 -13.54 23.33 -28.02
CA ALA A 267 -13.30 24.63 -27.40
C ALA A 267 -13.57 25.71 -28.46
N ALA A 268 -14.66 26.46 -28.32
CA ALA A 268 -14.85 27.66 -29.10
C ALA A 268 -13.71 28.60 -28.68
N GLU A 269 -12.72 28.76 -29.56
CA GLU A 269 -11.75 29.83 -29.39
C GLU A 269 -12.47 31.13 -29.65
N ASP A 270 -13.06 31.71 -28.59
CA ASP A 270 -13.39 33.12 -28.60
C ASP A 270 -12.06 33.86 -28.83
N GLY A 271 -11.91 34.41 -30.04
CA GLY A 271 -10.70 35.10 -30.51
C GLY A 271 -10.36 36.38 -29.74
N THR A 272 -11.03 36.62 -28.61
CA THR A 272 -10.76 37.70 -27.67
C THR A 272 -9.73 37.24 -26.63
N ARG A 273 -8.71 38.08 -26.40
CA ARG A 273 -7.70 37.85 -25.37
C ARG A 273 -8.33 38.15 -24.00
N PRO A 274 -8.34 37.20 -23.05
CA PRO A 274 -8.90 37.44 -21.72
C PRO A 274 -8.03 38.43 -20.92
N ALA A 275 -8.65 39.22 -20.04
CA ALA A 275 -7.95 40.08 -19.09
C ALA A 275 -7.05 39.30 -18.11
N MET A 276 -7.40 38.06 -17.80
CA MET A 276 -6.63 37.21 -16.88
C MET A 276 -6.60 35.75 -17.33
N GLN A 277 -5.43 35.13 -17.21
CA GLN A 277 -5.27 33.69 -17.34
C GLN A 277 -4.66 33.14 -16.05
N ALA A 278 -5.28 32.09 -15.50
CA ALA A 278 -4.81 31.45 -14.28
C ALA A 278 -4.67 29.95 -14.48
N VAL A 279 -3.56 29.37 -14.01
CA VAL A 279 -3.29 27.94 -14.12
C VAL A 279 -3.40 27.31 -12.74
N PHE A 280 -4.20 26.26 -12.63
CA PHE A 280 -4.45 25.51 -11.40
C PHE A 280 -4.01 24.06 -11.57
N CYS A 281 -3.84 23.32 -10.47
CA CYS A 281 -3.71 21.87 -10.55
C CYS A 281 -4.95 21.26 -11.22
N ILE A 282 -4.77 20.24 -12.06
CA ILE A 282 -5.86 19.47 -12.69
C ILE A 282 -6.71 18.67 -11.67
N ASP A 283 -6.30 18.65 -10.41
CA ASP A 283 -6.99 18.03 -9.30
C ASP A 283 -8.38 18.66 -9.08
N VAL A 284 -9.42 17.83 -8.96
CA VAL A 284 -10.82 18.25 -8.78
C VAL A 284 -11.05 19.13 -7.55
N ARG A 285 -10.14 19.14 -6.58
CA ARG A 285 -10.19 20.05 -5.41
C ARG A 285 -9.99 21.52 -5.79
N SER A 286 -9.35 21.81 -6.92
CA SER A 286 -9.20 23.19 -7.42
C SER A 286 -10.46 23.70 -8.13
N GLU A 287 -11.36 22.80 -8.53
CA GLU A 287 -12.53 23.10 -9.34
C GLU A 287 -13.47 24.16 -8.72
N PRO A 288 -13.83 24.11 -7.42
CA PRO A 288 -14.67 25.15 -6.82
C PRO A 288 -14.05 26.55 -6.90
N LEU A 289 -12.73 26.65 -6.76
CA LEU A 289 -12.01 27.93 -6.84
C LEU A 289 -11.96 28.44 -8.29
N ARG A 290 -11.70 27.56 -9.26
CA ARG A 290 -11.69 27.90 -10.68
C ARG A 290 -13.06 28.45 -11.12
N ARG A 291 -14.13 27.74 -10.79
CA ARG A 291 -15.50 28.16 -11.12
C ARG A 291 -15.88 29.48 -10.44
N ALA A 292 -15.49 29.67 -9.18
CA ALA A 292 -15.73 30.93 -8.48
C ALA A 292 -14.97 32.10 -9.12
N LEU A 293 -13.73 31.89 -9.57
CA LEU A 293 -12.94 32.90 -10.28
C LEU A 293 -13.58 33.28 -11.61
N GLU A 294 -13.95 32.29 -12.43
CA GLU A 294 -14.62 32.52 -13.73
C GLU A 294 -15.99 33.18 -13.59
N GLN A 295 -16.74 32.85 -12.53
CA GLN A 295 -18.03 33.50 -12.23
C GLN A 295 -17.87 34.94 -11.74
N THR A 296 -16.82 35.23 -10.97
CA THR A 296 -16.57 36.57 -10.41
C THR A 296 -15.88 37.49 -11.40
N VAL A 297 -15.04 36.93 -12.28
CA VAL A 297 -14.28 37.63 -13.31
C VAL A 297 -14.58 36.97 -14.67
N PRO A 298 -15.67 37.37 -15.35
CA PRO A 298 -16.11 36.73 -16.60
C PRO A 298 -15.09 36.78 -17.74
N ASP A 299 -14.18 37.76 -17.72
CA ASP A 299 -13.08 37.90 -18.70
C ASP A 299 -11.78 37.18 -18.24
N SER A 300 -11.89 36.25 -17.30
CA SER A 300 -10.80 35.36 -16.91
C SER A 300 -10.94 33.98 -17.55
N ARG A 301 -9.81 33.31 -17.79
CA ARG A 301 -9.78 31.91 -18.20
C ARG A 301 -8.92 31.09 -17.24
N THR A 302 -9.43 29.94 -16.79
CA THR A 302 -8.63 29.01 -15.99
C THR A 302 -8.21 27.77 -16.77
N TYR A 303 -7.00 27.30 -16.50
CA TYR A 303 -6.44 26.09 -17.09
C TYR A 303 -6.03 25.10 -16.00
N GLY A 304 -6.08 23.81 -16.33
CA GLY A 304 -5.56 22.74 -15.48
C GLY A 304 -4.15 22.33 -15.93
N PHE A 305 -3.25 22.12 -14.98
CA PHE A 305 -1.92 21.57 -15.19
C PHE A 305 -1.67 20.38 -14.25
N ALA A 306 -1.12 19.30 -14.77
CA ALA A 306 -0.81 18.10 -14.00
C ALA A 306 0.60 18.19 -13.40
N GLY A 307 0.79 17.68 -12.18
CA GLY A 307 2.14 17.46 -11.63
C GLY A 307 2.85 18.72 -11.11
N PHE A 308 2.29 19.38 -10.10
CA PHE A 308 2.96 20.45 -9.33
C PHE A 308 3.58 21.55 -10.22
N PHE A 309 2.93 21.89 -11.33
CA PHE A 309 3.42 22.89 -12.30
C PHE A 309 4.79 22.58 -12.91
N GLY A 310 5.17 21.29 -12.93
CA GLY A 310 6.46 20.84 -13.45
C GLY A 310 7.64 21.22 -12.56
N LEU A 311 7.39 21.69 -11.33
CA LEU A 311 8.43 22.12 -10.40
C LEU A 311 8.89 20.94 -9.55
N PRO A 312 10.16 20.49 -9.68
CA PRO A 312 10.73 19.45 -8.82
C PRO A 312 11.15 20.07 -7.47
N LEU A 313 10.18 20.62 -6.74
CA LEU A 313 10.41 21.41 -5.53
C LEU A 313 10.34 20.55 -4.26
N ALA A 314 11.38 20.57 -3.45
CA ALA A 314 11.30 20.20 -2.04
C ALA A 314 11.06 21.45 -1.19
N TYR A 315 10.25 21.33 -0.14
CA TYR A 315 9.99 22.42 0.80
C TYR A 315 10.45 22.06 2.20
N ARG A 316 11.35 22.88 2.75
CA ARG A 316 11.81 22.79 4.14
C ARG A 316 10.97 23.71 5.02
N VAL A 317 10.23 23.09 5.94
CA VAL A 317 9.47 23.83 6.94
C VAL A 317 10.45 24.48 7.94
N PRO A 318 10.24 25.74 8.35
CA PRO A 318 11.11 26.38 9.32
C PRO A 318 11.22 25.58 10.63
N GLY A 319 12.46 25.34 11.08
CA GLY A 319 12.75 24.54 12.27
C GLY A 319 12.69 23.02 12.06
N SER A 320 12.60 22.54 10.82
CA SER A 320 12.79 21.14 10.45
C SER A 320 14.09 20.94 9.69
N ASP A 321 14.84 19.91 10.05
CA ASP A 321 16.05 19.50 9.34
C ASP A 321 15.75 18.63 8.11
N VAL A 322 14.47 18.35 7.84
CA VAL A 322 14.03 17.52 6.72
C VAL A 322 13.26 18.35 5.70
N ALA A 323 13.75 18.37 4.47
CA ALA A 323 13.00 18.92 3.33
C ALA A 323 11.97 17.90 2.85
N GLN A 324 10.72 18.34 2.67
CA GLN A 324 9.63 17.49 2.22
C GLN A 324 9.50 17.59 0.71
N PRO A 325 9.51 16.48 -0.05
CA PRO A 325 9.25 16.54 -1.48
C PRO A 325 7.82 17.06 -1.74
N ARG A 326 7.71 18.20 -2.41
CA ARG A 326 6.45 18.84 -2.85
C ARG A 326 6.40 18.86 -4.38
N LEU A 327 6.62 17.69 -4.96
CA LEU A 327 6.80 17.47 -6.39
C LEU A 327 6.07 16.19 -6.84
N PRO A 328 5.90 15.97 -8.16
CA PRO A 328 5.27 14.75 -8.68
C PRO A 328 6.01 13.53 -8.16
N VAL A 329 5.27 12.49 -7.77
CA VAL A 329 5.86 11.32 -7.09
C VAL A 329 7.04 10.77 -7.88
N LEU A 330 6.97 10.80 -9.22
CA LEU A 330 7.92 10.24 -10.21
C LEU A 330 9.25 10.99 -10.40
N LEU A 331 9.43 12.17 -9.79
CA LEU A 331 10.62 13.00 -9.99
C LEU A 331 11.50 13.03 -8.73
N ALA A 332 12.79 13.34 -8.91
CA ALA A 332 13.65 13.74 -7.81
C ALA A 332 13.53 15.26 -7.58
N PRO A 333 13.70 15.77 -6.35
CA PRO A 333 13.83 17.21 -6.13
C PRO A 333 15.02 17.78 -6.91
N GLY A 334 14.77 18.83 -7.67
CA GLY A 334 15.80 19.63 -8.33
C GLY A 334 16.08 20.92 -7.56
N TRP A 335 15.05 21.50 -6.93
CA TRP A 335 15.14 22.75 -6.17
C TRP A 335 14.61 22.56 -4.75
N GLU A 336 15.17 23.32 -3.81
CA GLU A 336 14.68 23.38 -2.43
C GLU A 336 14.26 24.81 -2.09
N ALA A 337 13.06 24.97 -1.53
CA ALA A 337 12.60 26.22 -0.95
C ALA A 337 12.44 26.10 0.57
N SER A 338 12.70 27.20 1.27
CA SER A 338 12.46 27.34 2.70
C SER A 338 11.79 28.68 2.97
N ALA A 339 10.79 28.71 3.86
CA ALA A 339 10.33 29.99 4.39
C ALA A 339 11.29 30.51 5.47
N ALA A 340 11.38 31.83 5.60
CA ALA A 340 12.00 32.42 6.77
C ALA A 340 11.23 31.96 8.03
N PRO A 341 11.90 31.67 9.15
CA PRO A 341 11.22 31.30 10.38
C PRO A 341 10.31 32.46 10.83
N ALA A 342 9.00 32.28 10.70
CA ALA A 342 8.06 33.04 11.49
C ALA A 342 8.41 32.77 12.95
N SER A 343 8.82 33.83 13.68
CA SER A 343 9.21 33.89 15.09
C SER A 343 9.42 32.54 15.81
N LYS A 344 10.65 32.31 16.32
CA LYS A 344 11.06 31.08 17.04
C LYS A 344 9.90 30.55 17.90
N PRO A 345 9.41 29.30 17.68
CA PRO A 345 8.40 28.73 18.56
C PRO A 345 8.91 28.81 20.00
N SER A 346 8.07 29.31 20.92
CA SER A 346 8.48 29.55 22.30
C SER A 346 9.06 28.28 22.91
N ALA A 347 10.09 28.41 23.75
CA ALA A 347 10.72 27.28 24.44
C ALA A 347 9.70 26.38 25.15
N ALA A 348 8.59 26.96 25.62
CA ALA A 348 7.45 26.27 26.20
C ALA A 348 6.80 25.24 25.25
N ARG A 349 6.64 25.53 23.94
CA ARG A 349 6.04 24.58 22.99
C ARG A 349 6.96 23.38 22.70
N ARG A 350 8.28 23.57 22.73
CA ARG A 350 9.25 22.46 22.59
C ARG A 350 9.26 21.58 23.84
N GLY A 351 9.31 22.19 25.03
CA GLY A 351 9.23 21.47 26.31
C GLY A 351 7.93 20.68 26.46
N TRP A 352 6.80 21.25 26.02
CA TRP A 352 5.50 20.57 26.04
C TRP A 352 5.44 19.37 25.09
N ARG A 353 5.95 19.48 23.86
CA ARG A 353 6.01 18.35 22.92
C ARG A 353 6.95 17.25 23.39
N ALA A 354 8.10 17.60 23.97
CA ALA A 354 9.03 16.65 24.56
C ALA A 354 8.41 15.95 25.80
N PHE A 355 7.70 16.69 26.65
CA PHE A 355 6.96 16.12 27.78
C PHE A 355 5.86 15.16 27.30
N GLN A 356 5.03 15.53 26.33
CA GLN A 356 3.97 14.67 25.75
C GLN A 356 4.50 13.37 25.14
N ARG A 357 5.76 13.34 24.69
CA ARG A 357 6.41 12.15 24.12
C ARG A 357 7.14 11.31 25.17
N SER A 358 7.20 11.76 26.43
CA SER A 358 7.85 10.99 27.50
C SER A 358 6.99 9.78 27.89
N PRO A 359 7.57 8.58 28.09
CA PRO A 359 6.84 7.37 28.51
C PRO A 359 6.02 7.56 29.79
N LEU A 360 6.47 8.44 30.69
CA LEU A 360 5.82 8.74 31.97
C LEU A 360 4.67 9.76 31.84
N SER A 361 4.51 10.40 30.68
CA SER A 361 3.52 11.46 30.49
C SER A 361 2.12 10.92 30.18
N GLY A 362 1.98 9.74 29.56
CA GLY A 362 0.68 9.24 29.09
C GLY A 362 -0.40 9.18 30.17
N PHE A 363 -0.07 8.68 31.36
CA PHE A 363 -1.01 8.60 32.48
C PHE A 363 -1.20 9.94 33.20
N ALA A 364 -0.12 10.67 33.47
CA ALA A 364 -0.18 11.97 34.16
C ALA A 364 -0.91 13.06 33.35
N LEU A 365 -0.79 13.05 32.02
CA LEU A 365 -1.44 14.02 31.13
C LEU A 365 -2.93 13.74 30.99
N VAL A 366 -3.36 12.48 30.98
CA VAL A 366 -4.79 12.11 30.94
C VAL A 366 -5.47 12.47 32.26
N GLU A 367 -4.84 12.18 33.40
CA GLU A 367 -5.38 12.53 34.71
C GLU A 367 -5.48 14.05 34.93
N SER A 368 -4.46 14.82 34.51
CA SER A 368 -4.46 16.28 34.65
C SER A 368 -5.29 17.02 33.59
N ALA A 369 -5.29 16.57 32.33
CA ALA A 369 -6.09 17.17 31.27
C ALA A 369 -7.59 16.83 31.38
N GLY A 370 -7.95 15.70 32.01
CA GLY A 370 -9.32 15.34 32.33
C GLY A 370 -10.01 16.37 33.24
N LEU A 371 -9.30 16.81 34.29
CA LEU A 371 -9.76 17.86 35.20
C LEU A 371 -9.90 19.22 34.50
N ALA A 372 -8.96 19.56 33.61
CA ALA A 372 -9.02 20.79 32.83
C ALA A 372 -10.19 20.77 31.82
N LYS A 373 -10.50 19.62 31.20
CA LYS A 373 -11.67 19.46 30.32
C LYS A 373 -12.99 19.53 31.10
N LEU A 374 -13.06 18.99 32.32
CA LEU A 374 -14.20 19.14 33.22
C LEU A 374 -14.45 20.61 33.57
N ALA A 375 -13.39 21.36 33.90
CA ALA A 375 -13.49 22.80 34.15
C ALA A 375 -13.93 23.58 32.90
N ALA A 376 -13.43 23.21 31.71
CA ALA A 376 -13.83 23.82 30.45
C ALA A 376 -15.31 23.52 30.08
N LEU A 377 -15.79 22.30 30.35
CA LEU A 377 -17.19 21.90 30.17
C LEU A 377 -18.11 22.65 31.14
N ALA A 378 -17.72 22.80 32.41
CA ALA A 378 -18.43 23.62 33.39
C ALA A 378 -18.43 25.12 33.04
N GLY A 379 -17.38 25.60 32.38
CA GLY A 379 -17.32 26.97 31.83
C GLY A 379 -18.24 27.17 30.62
N ARG A 380 -18.41 26.13 29.77
CA ARG A 380 -19.27 26.14 28.58
C ARG A 380 -20.75 25.90 28.87
N SER A 381 -21.08 25.28 30.00
CA SER A 381 -22.48 25.13 30.46
C SER A 381 -23.09 26.44 30.99
N LYS A 382 -22.26 27.46 31.28
CA LYS A 382 -22.74 28.83 31.47
C LYS A 382 -22.93 29.49 30.11
N ALA A 383 -24.20 29.60 29.67
CA ALA A 383 -24.59 30.28 28.45
C ALA A 383 -24.01 31.70 28.40
N ARG A 384 -23.01 31.92 27.54
CA ARG A 384 -22.59 33.27 27.12
C ARG A 384 -22.97 33.42 25.65
N GLY A 385 -24.05 34.16 25.41
CA GLY A 385 -24.39 34.66 24.09
C GLY A 385 -23.24 35.52 23.57
N ARG A 386 -22.49 35.02 22.61
CA ARG A 386 -21.55 35.80 21.80
C ARG A 386 -21.65 35.30 20.38
N GLN A 387 -22.30 36.11 19.54
CA GLN A 387 -22.27 35.99 18.09
C GLN A 387 -20.81 36.06 17.62
N ALA A 388 -20.42 35.14 16.73
CA ALA A 388 -19.13 35.18 16.07
C ALA A 388 -19.14 36.33 15.04
N ALA A 389 -18.31 37.34 15.25
CA ALA A 389 -17.98 38.31 14.22
C ALA A 389 -16.88 37.71 13.32
N LEU A 390 -17.09 37.70 12.02
CA LEU A 390 -16.07 37.37 11.03
C LEU A 390 -15.00 38.48 11.01
N PRO A 391 -13.71 38.14 10.88
CA PRO A 391 -12.66 39.15 10.77
C PRO A 391 -12.79 39.92 9.46
N GLN A 392 -12.80 41.26 9.54
CA GLN A 392 -12.62 42.14 8.39
C GLN A 392 -11.24 41.87 7.79
N LEU A 393 -11.20 41.56 6.49
CA LEU A 393 -9.98 41.54 5.70
C LEU A 393 -9.63 42.97 5.34
N ASP A 394 -8.44 43.41 5.76
CA ASP A 394 -7.84 44.70 5.37
C ASP A 394 -7.49 44.66 3.87
N PRO A 395 -7.95 45.62 3.05
CA PRO A 395 -7.46 45.78 1.69
C PRO A 395 -6.19 46.64 1.72
N GLY A 396 -5.04 45.98 1.70
CA GLY A 396 -3.73 46.59 1.45
C GLY A 396 -3.20 46.19 0.09
#